data_AF-A0A9X1LH14-F1
#
_entry.id   AF-A0A9X1LH14-F1
#
_cell.length_a   1.000
_cell.length_b   1.000
_cell.length_c   1.000
_cell.angle_alpha   90.00
_cell.angle_beta   90.00
_cell.angle_gamma   90.00
#
_symmetry.space_group_name_H-M   'P 1'
#
loop_
_entity.id
_entity.type
_entity.pdbx_description
1 polymer ?
#
loop_
_entity_poly.entity_id
_entity_poly.type
_entity_poly.pdbx_seq_one_letter_code
_entity_poly.pdbx_strand_id
1 'polypeptide(L)'
;MQIVAQILFVIALVAGIGFFAMNIRRVIRNVKLGKEVDRSDNSGQRFAKMAKVAIGQSKMVKRPIAGFLHIIVYVGFIIINIEVLEIIIDGIFGTHRIFSFMGGFYDILIASFEILALLVFVGVVIFWIRRNVNHIRRFLSRELKGWPKNDANYILYFEMVLMILFLTMNAADYQLQMNGADHYASEAGIMGSFPVSQYLLPLLDGLSNASLIIIERTAWWLHILGILFFLNYLYYSKHLHILLAFPNVYLSKLTVQGKMDNLESVRKEVELMMDPNADPFAAPAEGEDEGEPEKFGASDIFDLNQVQLLNAYTCTECGRCTSECPANQTGKKLSPRKIMMDTRDRVEEVGEIINKNGKFEDDGKKLLDDYILREELWACTTCNACVEACPIGIDPLSIILDMRRYLVMEESAAPNELAIAMTNIENNGAPWPYNQMDRLNWAKEK
;
A
#
# COMPACT_ATOMS: atom_id res chain seq x y z
N MET A 1 27.32 -27.53 18.72
CA MET A 1 26.00 -27.25 18.08
C MET A 1 25.73 -25.75 17.90
N GLN A 2 26.20 -24.86 18.77
CA GLN A 2 26.00 -23.40 18.65
C GLN A 2 26.48 -22.80 17.32
N ILE A 3 27.68 -23.14 16.85
CA ILE A 3 28.21 -22.60 15.57
C ILE A 3 27.35 -23.02 14.37
N VAL A 4 26.80 -24.25 14.37
CA VAL A 4 25.92 -24.73 13.29
C VAL A 4 24.61 -23.93 13.27
N ALA A 5 24.02 -23.69 14.44
CA ALA A 5 22.80 -22.89 14.55
C ALA A 5 23.01 -21.44 14.07
N GLN A 6 24.13 -20.81 14.44
CA GLN A 6 24.50 -19.47 13.99
C GLN A 6 24.73 -19.40 12.47
N ILE A 7 25.42 -20.40 11.90
CA ILE A 7 25.63 -20.48 10.45
C ILE A 7 24.28 -20.60 9.72
N LEU A 8 23.40 -21.49 10.18
CA LEU A 8 22.05 -21.65 9.61
C LEU A 8 21.23 -20.36 9.74
N PHE A 9 21.35 -19.66 10.88
CA PHE A 9 20.69 -18.39 11.12
C PHE A 9 21.13 -17.33 10.12
N VAL A 10 22.44 -17.13 9.96
CA VAL A 10 23.02 -16.16 9.03
C VAL A 10 22.63 -16.49 7.58
N ILE A 11 22.64 -17.78 7.20
CA ILE A 11 22.19 -18.20 5.86
C ILE A 11 20.72 -17.82 5.64
N ALA A 12 19.83 -18.14 6.60
CA ALA A 12 18.41 -17.81 6.51
C ALA A 12 18.18 -16.29 6.43
N LEU A 13 18.91 -15.51 7.25
CA LEU A 13 18.82 -14.05 7.27
C LEU A 13 19.26 -13.43 5.93
N VAL A 14 20.43 -13.84 5.41
CA VAL A 14 20.96 -13.34 4.13
C VAL A 14 20.05 -13.75 2.98
N ALA A 15 19.57 -14.99 2.94
CA ALA A 15 18.63 -15.45 1.91
C ALA A 15 17.30 -14.69 1.97
N GLY A 16 16.73 -14.53 3.17
CA GLY A 16 15.46 -13.84 3.39
C GLY A 16 15.52 -12.36 3.01
N ILE A 17 16.55 -11.63 3.48
CA ILE A 17 16.73 -10.21 3.15
C ILE A 17 17.12 -10.03 1.68
N GLY A 18 17.98 -10.90 1.14
CA GLY A 18 18.40 -10.87 -0.25
C GLY A 18 17.23 -11.03 -1.22
N PHE A 19 16.36 -12.01 -0.98
CA PHE A 19 15.15 -12.22 -1.78
C PHE A 19 14.19 -11.03 -1.68
N PHE A 20 14.01 -10.47 -0.48
CA PHE A 20 13.17 -9.29 -0.28
C PHE A 20 13.70 -8.07 -1.06
N ALA A 21 15.00 -7.81 -1.00
CA ALA A 21 15.62 -6.71 -1.73
C ALA A 21 15.47 -6.87 -3.26
N MET A 22 15.55 -8.10 -3.78
CA MET A 22 15.28 -8.38 -5.20
C MET A 22 13.83 -8.06 -5.57
N ASN A 23 12.87 -8.46 -4.75
CA ASN A 23 11.45 -8.20 -4.97
C ASN A 23 11.12 -6.70 -4.94
N ILE A 24 11.68 -5.93 -3.99
CA ILE A 24 11.52 -4.48 -3.97
C ILE A 24 12.11 -3.82 -5.23
N ARG A 25 13.26 -4.28 -5.72
CA ARG A 25 13.81 -3.78 -6.99
C ARG A 25 12.88 -4.04 -8.17
N ARG A 26 12.15 -5.16 -8.19
CA ARG A 26 11.11 -5.43 -9.20
C ARG A 26 9.96 -4.44 -9.10
N VAL A 27 9.46 -4.14 -7.90
CA VAL A 27 8.43 -3.09 -7.71
C VAL A 27 8.92 -1.76 -8.26
N ILE A 28 10.12 -1.33 -7.88
CA ILE A 28 10.69 -0.04 -8.32
C ILE A 28 10.81 0.00 -9.84
N ARG A 29 11.33 -1.08 -10.47
CA ARG A 29 11.40 -1.19 -11.93
C ARG A 29 10.02 -1.07 -12.56
N ASN A 30 9.03 -1.79 -12.03
CA ASN A 30 7.67 -1.79 -12.57
C ASN A 30 7.00 -0.42 -12.43
N VAL A 31 7.20 0.28 -11.32
CA VAL A 31 6.74 1.67 -11.12
C VAL A 31 7.40 2.63 -12.12
N LYS A 32 8.67 2.40 -12.46
CA LYS A 32 9.42 3.18 -13.45
C LYS A 32 9.03 2.91 -14.91
N LEU A 33 8.14 1.96 -15.19
CA LEU A 33 7.57 1.78 -16.53
C LEU A 33 6.61 2.91 -16.92
N GLY A 34 6.06 3.63 -15.95
CA GLY A 34 5.23 4.78 -16.19
C GLY A 34 6.02 6.05 -16.51
N LYS A 35 5.33 7.02 -17.11
CA LYS A 35 5.87 8.35 -17.43
C LYS A 35 6.42 9.07 -16.20
N GLU A 36 7.58 9.71 -16.36
CA GLU A 36 8.17 10.51 -15.29
C GLU A 36 7.26 11.68 -14.92
N VAL A 37 7.21 12.01 -13.62
CA VAL A 37 6.44 13.15 -13.13
C VAL A 37 7.23 13.84 -12.03
N ASP A 38 7.43 15.15 -12.18
CA ASP A 38 8.13 15.92 -11.16
C ASP A 38 7.22 16.15 -9.94
N ARG A 39 7.76 15.78 -8.77
CA ARG A 39 7.16 15.96 -7.43
C ARG A 39 8.19 16.51 -6.44
N SER A 40 9.27 17.12 -6.93
CA SER A 40 10.33 17.72 -6.11
C SER A 40 9.92 19.03 -5.44
N ASP A 41 8.78 19.60 -5.86
CA ASP A 41 8.21 20.82 -5.31
C ASP A 41 7.80 20.70 -3.83
N ASN A 42 7.93 21.81 -3.08
CA ASN A 42 7.37 21.98 -1.73
C ASN A 42 7.72 20.84 -0.74
N SER A 43 8.97 20.36 -0.76
CA SER A 43 9.45 19.21 0.03
C SER A 43 9.06 19.26 1.52
N GLY A 44 9.13 20.44 2.16
CA GLY A 44 8.73 20.63 3.55
C GLY A 44 7.24 20.36 3.80
N GLN A 45 6.35 20.82 2.91
CA GLN A 45 4.92 20.56 3.01
C GLN A 45 4.60 19.08 2.78
N ARG A 46 5.31 18.43 1.84
CA ARG A 46 5.17 16.98 1.57
C ARG A 46 5.59 16.15 2.78
N PHE A 47 6.73 16.48 3.39
CA PHE A 47 7.18 15.80 4.60
C PHE A 47 6.21 16.02 5.76
N ALA A 48 5.72 17.24 5.97
CA ALA A 48 4.71 17.53 6.99
C ALA A 48 3.41 16.72 6.75
N LYS A 49 2.96 16.61 5.50
CA LYS A 49 1.81 15.77 5.12
C LYS A 49 2.07 14.29 5.40
N MET A 50 3.23 13.77 5.02
CA MET A 50 3.66 12.39 5.30
C MET A 50 3.70 12.11 6.80
N ALA A 51 4.35 12.95 7.59
CA ALA A 51 4.41 12.81 9.04
C ALA A 51 3.01 12.85 9.65
N LYS A 52 2.13 13.78 9.23
CA LYS A 52 0.76 13.88 9.74
C LYS A 52 -0.10 12.66 9.41
N VAL A 53 0.07 12.06 8.23
CA VAL A 53 -0.81 10.97 7.75
C VAL A 53 -0.23 9.60 8.08
N ALA A 54 1.02 9.32 7.69
CA ALA A 54 1.65 8.01 7.87
C ALA A 54 2.11 7.78 9.32
N ILE A 55 2.79 8.75 9.94
CA ILE A 55 3.24 8.63 11.34
C ILE A 55 2.09 8.94 12.31
N GLY A 56 1.41 10.07 12.08
CA GLY A 56 0.33 10.55 12.95
C GLY A 56 -1.03 9.85 12.77
N GLN A 57 -1.16 8.94 11.80
CA GLN A 57 -2.37 8.13 11.56
C GLN A 57 -3.68 8.95 11.42
N SER A 58 -3.59 10.23 11.06
CA SER A 58 -4.70 11.20 11.13
C SER A 58 -5.92 10.86 10.28
N LYS A 59 -5.72 10.12 9.18
CA LYS A 59 -6.82 9.62 8.32
C LYS A 59 -7.40 8.29 8.82
N MET A 60 -6.66 7.49 9.58
CA MET A 60 -7.14 6.19 10.05
C MET A 60 -8.20 6.33 11.14
N VAL A 61 -8.01 7.28 12.07
CA VAL A 61 -8.91 7.57 13.20
C VAL A 61 -10.28 8.13 12.81
N LYS A 62 -10.51 8.50 11.55
CA LYS A 62 -11.84 8.90 11.03
C LYS A 62 -12.91 7.82 11.24
N ARG A 63 -12.52 6.55 11.39
CA ARG A 63 -13.40 5.45 11.84
C ARG A 63 -12.88 4.98 13.20
N PRO A 64 -13.47 5.43 14.33
CA PRO A 64 -12.81 5.39 15.65
C PRO A 64 -12.41 3.97 16.09
N ILE A 65 -13.31 2.99 15.96
CA ILE A 65 -13.03 1.60 16.36
C ILE A 65 -11.89 1.00 15.53
N ALA A 66 -11.97 1.11 14.21
CA ALA A 66 -10.95 0.55 13.32
C ALA A 66 -9.62 1.30 13.44
N GLY A 67 -9.66 2.62 13.66
CA GLY A 67 -8.48 3.45 13.88
C GLY A 67 -7.77 3.12 15.19
N PHE A 68 -8.51 2.94 16.29
CA PHE A 68 -7.97 2.55 17.58
C PHE A 68 -7.25 1.19 17.51
N LEU A 69 -7.92 0.17 16.97
CA LEU A 69 -7.31 -1.16 16.80
C LEU A 69 -6.07 -1.11 15.90
N HIS A 70 -6.10 -0.31 14.83
CA HIS A 70 -4.95 -0.17 13.94
C HIS A 70 -3.79 0.55 14.61
N ILE A 71 -4.04 1.54 15.47
CA ILE A 71 -2.99 2.22 16.24
C ILE A 71 -2.30 1.23 17.19
N ILE A 72 -3.05 0.34 17.85
CA ILE A 72 -2.46 -0.72 18.68
C ILE A 72 -1.52 -1.58 17.83
N VAL A 73 -1.99 -2.07 16.68
CA VAL A 73 -1.16 -2.89 15.78
C VAL A 73 0.06 -2.13 15.27
N TYR A 74 -0.10 -0.85 14.90
CA TYR A 74 0.97 0.00 14.41
C TYR A 74 2.05 0.28 15.48
N VAL A 75 1.63 0.64 16.69
CA VAL A 75 2.54 0.89 17.82
C VAL A 75 3.23 -0.41 18.24
N GLY A 76 2.48 -1.51 18.33
CA GLY A 76 3.02 -2.83 18.57
C GLY A 76 4.09 -3.20 17.55
N PHE A 77 3.79 -3.05 16.26
CA PHE A 77 4.76 -3.29 15.19
C PHE A 77 6.03 -2.45 15.35
N ILE A 78 5.92 -1.14 15.55
CA ILE A 78 7.11 -0.26 15.68
C ILE A 78 7.96 -0.64 16.89
N ILE A 79 7.34 -0.87 18.04
CA ILE A 79 8.05 -1.12 19.29
C ILE A 79 8.67 -2.52 19.27
N ILE A 80 7.94 -3.55 18.83
CA ILE A 80 8.43 -4.94 18.75
C ILE A 80 9.59 -5.09 17.75
N ASN A 81 9.75 -4.19 16.76
CA ASN A 81 10.94 -4.22 15.90
C ASN A 81 12.26 -4.05 16.67
N ILE A 82 12.26 -3.40 17.85
CA ILE A 82 13.43 -3.31 18.73
C ILE A 82 13.78 -4.70 19.27
N GLU A 83 12.78 -5.52 19.57
CA GLU A 83 12.98 -6.89 20.01
C GLU A 83 13.42 -7.81 18.87
N VAL A 84 12.89 -7.62 17.66
CA VAL A 84 13.37 -8.33 16.48
C VAL A 84 14.87 -8.06 16.26
N LEU A 85 15.33 -6.84 16.53
CA LEU A 85 16.77 -6.52 16.52
C LEU A 85 17.53 -7.32 17.58
N GLU A 86 17.02 -7.43 18.80
CA GLU A 86 17.60 -8.29 19.85
C GLU A 86 17.70 -9.75 19.39
N ILE A 87 16.59 -10.32 18.89
CA ILE A 87 16.52 -11.69 18.36
C ILE A 87 17.54 -11.92 17.24
N ILE A 88 17.73 -10.95 16.35
CA ILE A 88 18.71 -11.05 15.26
C ILE A 88 20.13 -11.08 15.80
N ILE A 89 20.45 -10.21 16.76
CA ILE A 89 21.79 -10.13 17.35
C ILE A 89 22.07 -11.42 18.14
N ASP A 90 21.13 -11.88 18.96
CA ASP A 90 21.22 -13.15 19.69
C ASP A 90 21.39 -14.34 18.75
N GLY A 91 20.68 -14.37 17.63
CA GLY A 91 20.81 -15.41 16.62
C GLY A 91 22.19 -15.44 15.94
N ILE A 92 22.79 -14.28 15.68
CA ILE A 92 24.11 -14.16 15.04
C ILE A 92 25.22 -14.54 16.02
N PHE A 93 25.20 -13.99 17.23
CA PHE A 93 26.29 -14.15 18.20
C PHE A 93 26.09 -15.31 19.18
N GLY A 94 24.92 -15.96 19.15
CA GLY A 94 24.57 -17.03 20.11
C GLY A 94 24.46 -16.52 21.54
N THR A 95 24.15 -15.23 21.71
CA THR A 95 23.88 -14.60 23.00
C THR A 95 22.42 -14.84 23.40
N HIS A 96 22.09 -14.48 24.64
CA HIS A 96 20.75 -14.52 25.17
C HIS A 96 20.46 -13.18 25.83
N ARG A 97 19.41 -12.49 25.36
CA ARG A 97 18.95 -11.20 25.87
C ARG A 97 20.10 -10.19 25.97
N ILE A 98 20.76 -9.94 24.83
CA ILE A 98 21.95 -9.07 24.80
C ILE A 98 21.69 -7.66 25.33
N PHE A 99 20.46 -7.14 25.32
CA PHE A 99 20.14 -5.83 25.88
C PHE A 99 19.84 -5.84 27.39
N SER A 100 19.95 -6.99 28.05
CA SER A 100 19.75 -7.12 29.51
C SER A 100 20.68 -6.24 30.35
N PHE A 101 21.83 -5.80 29.83
CA PHE A 101 22.74 -4.87 30.52
C PHE A 101 22.09 -3.52 30.86
N MET A 102 20.95 -3.17 30.24
CA MET A 102 20.23 -1.92 30.51
C MET A 102 19.43 -1.97 31.84
N GLY A 103 19.41 -3.11 32.55
CA GLY A 103 18.78 -3.25 33.86
C GLY A 103 17.29 -2.91 33.84
N GLY A 104 16.81 -2.08 34.78
CA GLY A 104 15.38 -1.77 34.90
C GLY A 104 14.73 -1.15 33.66
N PHE A 105 15.49 -0.51 32.76
CA PHE A 105 14.93 -0.06 31.48
C PHE A 105 14.61 -1.24 30.56
N TYR A 106 15.44 -2.30 30.57
CA TYR A 106 15.17 -3.53 29.84
C TYR A 106 13.89 -4.21 30.35
N ASP A 107 13.66 -4.21 31.67
CA ASP A 107 12.43 -4.76 32.26
C ASP A 107 11.18 -4.04 31.77
N ILE A 108 11.22 -2.71 31.68
CA ILE A 108 10.14 -1.90 31.12
C ILE A 108 9.94 -2.24 29.64
N LEU A 109 11.03 -2.39 28.89
CA LEU A 109 11.00 -2.69 27.48
C LEU A 109 10.35 -4.05 27.21
N ILE A 110 10.79 -5.12 27.88
CA ILE A 110 10.19 -6.46 27.76
C ILE A 110 8.73 -6.49 28.23
N ALA A 111 8.41 -5.83 29.34
CA ALA A 111 7.02 -5.71 29.78
C ALA A 111 6.14 -5.00 28.73
N SER A 112 6.68 -4.00 28.05
CA SER A 112 5.97 -3.31 26.98
C SER A 112 5.73 -4.21 25.77
N PHE A 113 6.71 -5.03 25.38
CA PHE A 113 6.58 -6.00 24.29
C PHE A 113 5.52 -7.06 24.61
N GLU A 114 5.53 -7.59 25.83
CA GLU A 114 4.55 -8.57 26.33
C GLU A 114 3.12 -8.04 26.25
N ILE A 115 2.89 -6.83 26.80
CA ILE A 115 1.57 -6.20 26.79
C ILE A 115 1.13 -5.90 25.36
N LEU A 116 2.04 -5.35 24.53
CA LEU A 116 1.73 -5.03 23.14
C LEU A 116 1.44 -6.29 22.31
N ALA A 117 2.19 -7.38 22.49
CA ALA A 117 1.95 -8.65 21.80
C ALA A 117 0.55 -9.19 22.09
N LEU A 118 0.11 -9.15 23.36
CA LEU A 118 -1.25 -9.52 23.73
C LEU A 118 -2.30 -8.59 23.09
N LEU A 119 -2.08 -7.27 23.16
CA LEU A 119 -3.01 -6.29 22.59
C LEU A 119 -3.12 -6.41 21.06
N VAL A 120 -2.00 -6.67 20.39
CA VAL A 120 -1.93 -6.96 18.95
C VAL A 120 -2.73 -8.23 18.65
N PHE A 121 -2.47 -9.32 19.37
CA PHE A 121 -3.19 -10.58 19.19
C PHE A 121 -4.71 -10.38 19.31
N VAL A 122 -5.17 -9.74 20.39
CA VAL A 122 -6.58 -9.42 20.61
C VAL A 122 -7.12 -8.52 19.49
N GLY A 123 -6.39 -7.49 19.08
CA GLY A 123 -6.78 -6.58 18.00
C GLY A 123 -6.95 -7.28 16.64
N VAL A 124 -6.02 -8.19 16.32
CA VAL A 124 -6.03 -9.00 15.09
C VAL A 124 -7.19 -10.00 15.11
N VAL A 125 -7.49 -10.62 16.26
CA VAL A 125 -8.70 -11.46 16.43
C VAL A 125 -9.97 -10.63 16.19
N ILE A 126 -10.06 -9.42 16.74
CA ILE A 126 -11.21 -8.53 16.49
C ILE A 126 -11.31 -8.16 15.01
N PHE A 127 -10.19 -7.86 14.34
CA PHE A 127 -10.18 -7.60 12.90
C PHE A 127 -10.62 -8.82 12.07
N TRP A 128 -10.19 -10.00 12.46
CA TRP A 128 -10.59 -11.25 11.83
C TRP A 128 -12.08 -11.53 11.98
N ILE A 129 -12.64 -11.37 13.18
CA ILE A 129 -14.09 -11.47 13.44
C ILE A 129 -14.84 -10.45 12.58
N ARG A 130 -14.43 -9.18 12.65
CA ARG A 130 -15.06 -8.09 11.90
C ARG A 130 -15.04 -8.34 10.38
N ARG A 131 -14.00 -9.00 9.87
CA ARG A 131 -13.85 -9.29 8.44
C ARG A 131 -14.68 -10.50 8.00
N ASN A 132 -14.63 -11.60 8.75
CA ASN A 132 -15.19 -12.89 8.34
C ASN A 132 -16.60 -13.14 8.86
N VAL A 133 -16.99 -12.50 9.97
CA VAL A 133 -18.29 -12.71 10.65
C VAL A 133 -19.25 -11.53 10.43
N ASN A 134 -18.82 -10.27 10.55
CA ASN A 134 -19.74 -9.12 10.57
C ASN A 134 -20.29 -8.67 9.19
N HIS A 135 -20.11 -9.46 8.12
CA HIS A 135 -20.71 -9.26 6.79
C HIS A 135 -20.75 -7.81 6.26
N ILE A 136 -19.63 -7.09 6.33
CA ILE A 136 -19.57 -5.68 5.93
C ILE A 136 -19.66 -5.55 4.40
N ARG A 137 -20.62 -4.77 3.89
CA ARG A 137 -20.90 -4.60 2.45
C ARG A 137 -19.66 -4.42 1.57
N ARG A 138 -18.75 -3.51 1.92
CA ARG A 138 -17.53 -3.23 1.13
C ARG A 138 -16.51 -4.39 1.09
N PHE A 139 -16.68 -5.41 1.93
CA PHE A 139 -15.89 -6.64 1.94
C PHE A 139 -16.59 -7.82 1.25
N LEU A 140 -17.86 -7.65 0.89
CA LEU A 140 -18.67 -8.65 0.16
C LEU A 140 -18.77 -8.33 -1.34
N SER A 141 -18.02 -7.34 -1.80
CA SER A 141 -18.07 -6.88 -3.18
C SER A 141 -17.40 -7.89 -4.13
N ARG A 142 -17.77 -7.85 -5.42
CA ARG A 142 -17.39 -8.86 -6.41
C ARG A 142 -15.88 -8.92 -6.62
N GLU A 143 -15.19 -7.79 -6.59
CA GLU A 143 -13.76 -7.66 -6.80
C GLU A 143 -12.91 -8.23 -5.66
N LEU A 144 -13.50 -8.54 -4.50
CA LEU A 144 -12.77 -9.16 -3.39
C LEU A 144 -12.92 -10.69 -3.33
N LYS A 145 -13.64 -11.31 -4.28
CA LYS A 145 -13.78 -12.77 -4.32
C LYS A 145 -12.43 -13.42 -4.68
N GLY A 146 -12.12 -14.54 -4.03
CA GLY A 146 -10.89 -15.30 -4.28
C GLY A 146 -9.67 -14.74 -3.53
N TRP A 147 -8.59 -14.48 -4.27
CA TRP A 147 -7.28 -14.13 -3.73
C TRP A 147 -7.29 -12.90 -2.79
N PRO A 148 -7.91 -11.76 -3.14
CA PRO A 148 -7.93 -10.58 -2.25
C PRO A 148 -8.56 -10.84 -0.87
N LYS A 149 -9.55 -11.74 -0.79
CA LYS A 149 -10.13 -12.12 0.51
C LYS A 149 -9.15 -12.95 1.31
N ASN A 150 -8.55 -13.96 0.68
CA ASN A 150 -7.64 -14.91 1.31
C ASN A 150 -6.34 -14.24 1.75
N ASP A 151 -5.76 -13.36 0.94
CA ASP A 151 -4.55 -12.60 1.27
C ASP A 151 -4.66 -11.90 2.63
N ALA A 152 -5.75 -11.16 2.83
CA ALA A 152 -6.01 -10.49 4.11
C ALA A 152 -6.20 -11.47 5.28
N ASN A 153 -6.74 -12.66 5.05
CA ASN A 153 -6.89 -13.67 6.09
C ASN A 153 -5.55 -14.31 6.43
N TYR A 154 -4.71 -14.60 5.43
CA TYR A 154 -3.36 -15.11 5.64
C TYR A 154 -2.53 -14.15 6.48
N ILE A 155 -2.57 -12.85 6.20
CA ILE A 155 -1.92 -11.82 7.02
C ILE A 155 -2.37 -11.90 8.48
N LEU A 156 -3.68 -11.94 8.73
CA LEU A 156 -4.21 -12.03 10.10
C LEU A 156 -3.79 -13.33 10.80
N TYR A 157 -3.72 -14.44 10.07
CA TYR A 157 -3.24 -15.71 10.63
C TYR A 157 -1.74 -15.67 10.93
N PHE A 158 -0.91 -15.10 10.05
CA PHE A 158 0.51 -14.90 10.31
C PHE A 158 0.73 -14.06 11.57
N GLU A 159 0.04 -12.92 11.69
CA GLU A 159 0.13 -12.06 12.86
C GLU A 159 -0.29 -12.80 14.14
N MET A 160 -1.41 -13.55 14.12
CA MET A 160 -1.84 -14.34 15.29
C MET A 160 -0.80 -15.40 15.68
N VAL A 161 -0.30 -16.17 14.70
CA VAL A 161 0.69 -17.23 14.94
C VAL A 161 1.99 -16.65 15.49
N LEU A 162 2.49 -15.55 14.92
CA LEU A 162 3.70 -14.90 15.40
C LEU A 162 3.54 -14.39 16.84
N MET A 163 2.42 -13.76 17.20
CA MET A 163 2.18 -13.32 18.58
C MET A 163 2.09 -14.50 19.57
N ILE A 164 1.50 -15.62 19.16
CA ILE A 164 1.46 -16.83 20.01
C ILE A 164 2.87 -17.42 20.19
N LEU A 165 3.64 -17.55 19.11
CA LEU A 165 5.01 -18.06 19.17
C LEU A 165 5.87 -17.17 20.07
N PHE A 166 5.70 -15.85 19.94
CA PHE A 166 6.36 -14.84 20.77
C PHE A 166 6.07 -14.99 22.27
N LEU A 167 4.79 -15.04 22.66
CA LEU A 167 4.41 -15.23 24.06
C LEU A 167 4.83 -16.62 24.58
N THR A 168 4.83 -17.64 23.71
CA THR A 168 5.26 -19.00 24.08
C THR A 168 6.77 -19.06 24.34
N MET A 169 7.59 -18.43 23.49
CA MET A 169 9.04 -18.36 23.72
C MET A 169 9.35 -17.59 25.01
N ASN A 170 8.67 -16.47 25.27
CA ASN A 170 8.89 -15.70 26.50
C ASN A 170 8.40 -16.43 27.76
N ALA A 171 7.32 -17.20 27.70
CA ALA A 171 6.88 -18.03 28.83
C ALA A 171 7.87 -19.16 29.15
N ALA A 172 8.36 -19.85 28.12
CA ALA A 172 9.35 -20.91 28.29
C ALA A 172 10.70 -20.34 28.78
N ASP A 173 11.11 -19.20 28.23
CA ASP A 173 12.28 -18.45 28.68
C ASP A 173 12.16 -18.05 30.16
N TYR A 174 11.03 -17.46 30.56
CA TYR A 174 10.80 -17.06 31.95
C TYR A 174 10.85 -18.25 32.92
N GLN A 175 10.23 -19.38 32.58
CA GLN A 175 10.31 -20.60 33.39
C GLN A 175 11.76 -21.13 33.49
N LEU A 176 12.53 -21.10 32.41
CA LEU A 176 13.94 -21.52 32.40
C LEU A 176 14.80 -20.63 33.30
N GLN A 177 14.57 -19.32 33.28
CA GLN A 177 15.24 -18.37 34.17
C GLN A 177 14.89 -18.65 35.64
N MET A 178 13.61 -18.90 35.96
CA MET A 178 13.17 -19.26 37.31
C MET A 178 13.79 -20.58 37.81
N ASN A 179 13.98 -21.54 36.91
CA ASN A 179 14.60 -22.83 37.20
C ASN A 179 16.12 -22.76 37.35
N GLY A 180 16.75 -21.60 37.10
CA GLY A 180 18.20 -21.45 37.14
C GLY A 180 18.93 -22.20 36.02
N ALA A 181 18.30 -22.39 34.85
CA ALA A 181 18.89 -23.14 33.76
C ALA A 181 20.12 -22.44 33.15
N ASP A 182 21.19 -23.20 32.91
CA ASP A 182 22.41 -22.71 32.25
C ASP A 182 22.09 -22.01 30.92
N HIS A 183 22.81 -20.94 30.60
CA HIS A 183 22.62 -20.05 29.43
C HIS A 183 21.40 -19.11 29.49
N TYR A 184 20.39 -19.39 30.33
CA TYR A 184 19.20 -18.55 30.48
C TYR A 184 19.20 -17.76 31.79
N ALA A 185 19.64 -18.38 32.89
CA ALA A 185 19.69 -17.73 34.18
C ALA A 185 20.86 -16.75 34.26
N SER A 186 20.62 -15.61 34.92
CA SER A 186 21.62 -14.59 35.21
C SER A 186 21.83 -14.45 36.71
N GLU A 187 23.08 -14.20 37.13
CA GLU A 187 23.40 -13.88 38.53
C GLU A 187 22.70 -12.60 39.01
N ALA A 188 22.33 -11.72 38.07
CA ALA A 188 21.57 -10.49 38.35
C ALA A 188 20.07 -10.73 38.57
N GLY A 189 19.59 -11.97 38.47
CA GLY A 189 18.18 -12.35 38.60
C GLY A 189 17.49 -12.58 37.26
N ILE A 190 16.18 -12.36 37.22
CA ILE A 190 15.38 -12.48 35.99
C ILE A 190 15.72 -11.32 35.05
N MET A 191 16.05 -11.62 33.80
CA MET A 191 16.29 -10.66 32.73
C MET A 191 14.97 -10.33 32.03
N GLY A 192 14.40 -9.17 32.35
CA GLY A 192 13.14 -8.72 31.79
C GLY A 192 11.95 -8.91 32.74
N SER A 193 10.81 -8.34 32.36
CA SER A 193 9.55 -8.47 33.08
C SER A 193 8.47 -9.08 32.19
N PHE A 194 7.79 -10.11 32.70
CA PHE A 194 6.89 -10.99 31.93
C PHE A 194 5.43 -10.91 32.40
N PRO A 195 4.78 -9.73 32.33
CA PRO A 195 3.45 -9.52 32.88
C PRO A 195 2.36 -10.35 32.19
N VAL A 196 2.58 -10.83 30.97
CA VAL A 196 1.62 -11.64 30.21
C VAL A 196 2.02 -13.11 30.22
N SER A 197 3.25 -13.41 29.84
CA SER A 197 3.76 -14.77 29.71
C SER A 197 3.76 -15.55 31.04
N GLN A 198 3.79 -14.87 32.20
CA GLN A 198 3.59 -15.51 33.51
C GLN A 198 2.27 -16.31 33.61
N TYR A 199 1.22 -15.92 32.88
CA TYR A 199 -0.06 -16.62 32.89
C TYR A 199 -0.04 -17.91 32.06
N LEU A 200 1.00 -18.13 31.26
CA LEU A 200 1.21 -19.35 30.49
C LEU A 200 2.03 -20.39 31.27
N LEU A 201 2.67 -20.02 32.38
CA LEU A 201 3.47 -20.93 33.20
C LEU A 201 2.72 -22.19 33.67
N PRO A 202 1.42 -22.15 34.05
CA PRO A 202 0.70 -23.37 34.41
C PRO A 202 0.64 -24.43 33.30
N LEU A 203 0.82 -24.04 32.03
CA LEU A 203 0.88 -24.96 30.90
C LEU A 203 2.27 -25.59 30.73
N LEU A 204 3.29 -25.01 31.35
CA LEU A 204 4.69 -25.40 31.30
C LEU A 204 5.19 -26.02 32.61
N ASP A 205 4.36 -25.99 33.66
CA ASP A 205 4.68 -26.52 34.97
C ASP A 205 4.95 -28.04 34.92
N GLY A 206 5.92 -28.48 35.72
CA GLY A 206 6.36 -29.88 35.77
C GLY A 206 7.18 -30.37 34.56
N LEU A 207 7.44 -29.53 33.54
CA LEU A 207 8.31 -29.88 32.43
C LEU A 207 9.80 -29.84 32.83
N SER A 208 10.60 -30.72 32.26
CA SER A 208 12.06 -30.69 32.44
C SER A 208 12.69 -29.49 31.73
N ASN A 209 13.85 -29.02 32.21
CA ASN A 209 14.61 -27.96 31.54
C ASN A 209 14.91 -28.31 30.07
N ALA A 210 15.17 -29.58 29.75
CA ALA A 210 15.39 -30.02 28.38
C ALA A 210 14.14 -29.81 27.50
N SER A 211 12.94 -30.11 28.03
CA SER A 211 11.67 -29.89 27.33
C SER A 211 11.39 -28.41 27.13
N LEU A 212 11.63 -27.58 28.15
CA LEU A 212 11.44 -26.13 28.07
C LEU A 212 12.38 -25.48 27.04
N ILE A 213 13.65 -25.91 26.97
CA ILE A 213 14.59 -25.45 25.94
C ILE A 213 14.11 -25.82 24.54
N ILE A 214 13.56 -27.02 24.34
CA ILE A 214 13.00 -27.41 23.04
C ILE A 214 11.82 -26.52 22.67
N ILE A 215 10.92 -26.22 23.60
CA ILE A 215 9.76 -25.33 23.37
C ILE A 215 10.25 -23.93 23.01
N GLU A 216 11.12 -23.33 23.84
CA GLU A 216 11.65 -21.99 23.60
C GLU A 216 12.36 -21.91 22.25
N ARG A 217 13.31 -22.82 21.97
CA ARG A 217 14.06 -22.79 20.71
C ARG A 217 13.18 -23.05 19.49
N THR A 218 12.20 -23.94 19.59
CA THR A 218 11.26 -24.18 18.49
C THR A 218 10.41 -22.94 18.23
N ALA A 219 9.86 -22.33 19.28
CA ALA A 219 9.08 -21.11 19.16
C ALA A 219 9.90 -19.94 18.60
N TRP A 220 11.14 -19.77 19.09
CA TRP A 220 12.10 -18.77 18.61
C TRP A 220 12.42 -18.94 17.13
N TRP A 221 12.77 -20.16 16.69
CA TRP A 221 13.10 -20.45 15.28
C TRP A 221 11.89 -20.27 14.37
N LEU A 222 10.72 -20.79 14.76
CA LEU A 222 9.50 -20.61 13.98
C LEU A 222 9.10 -19.15 13.90
N HIS A 223 9.31 -18.37 14.96
CA HIS A 223 9.02 -16.95 14.97
C HIS A 223 9.91 -16.18 14.00
N ILE A 224 11.23 -16.30 14.09
CA ILE A 224 12.14 -15.54 13.22
C ILE A 224 12.07 -16.00 11.75
N LEU A 225 11.96 -17.30 11.50
CA LEU A 225 11.72 -17.80 10.14
C LEU A 225 10.35 -17.37 9.62
N GLY A 226 9.34 -17.32 10.48
CA GLY A 226 8.02 -16.78 10.17
C GLY A 226 8.06 -15.29 9.81
N ILE A 227 8.84 -14.48 10.52
CA ILE A 227 9.08 -13.07 10.18
C ILE A 227 9.75 -12.96 8.80
N LEU A 228 10.83 -13.71 8.55
CA LEU A 228 11.54 -13.69 7.27
C LEU A 228 10.66 -14.15 6.10
N PHE A 229 9.81 -15.15 6.34
CA PHE A 229 8.81 -15.59 5.38
C PHE A 229 7.77 -14.48 5.12
N PHE A 230 7.21 -13.90 6.17
CA PHE A 230 6.20 -12.84 6.06
C PHE A 230 6.75 -11.58 5.38
N LEU A 231 8.01 -11.22 5.66
CA LEU A 231 8.74 -10.15 4.97
C LEU A 231 8.73 -10.34 3.45
N ASN A 232 8.96 -11.57 2.98
CA ASN A 232 8.96 -11.88 1.54
C ASN A 232 7.56 -12.04 0.97
N TYR A 233 6.60 -12.45 1.79
CA TYR A 233 5.19 -12.44 1.44
C TYR A 233 4.65 -11.02 1.19
N LEU A 234 5.22 -9.99 1.84
CA LEU A 234 4.79 -8.60 1.66
C LEU A 234 4.67 -8.19 0.20
N TYR A 235 5.66 -8.57 -0.63
CA TYR A 235 5.71 -8.23 -2.05
C TYR A 235 4.45 -8.63 -2.82
N TYR A 236 3.89 -9.79 -2.50
CA TYR A 236 2.71 -10.33 -3.18
C TYR A 236 1.40 -9.89 -2.53
N SER A 237 1.44 -9.23 -1.38
CA SER A 237 0.26 -9.02 -0.52
C SER A 237 -0.16 -7.55 -0.46
N LYS A 238 -1.40 -7.29 -0.05
CA LYS A 238 -1.83 -5.93 0.30
C LYS A 238 -1.09 -5.34 1.51
N HIS A 239 -0.34 -6.15 2.26
CA HIS A 239 0.44 -5.69 3.41
C HIS A 239 1.67 -4.88 2.98
N LEU A 240 2.04 -4.88 1.69
CA LEU A 240 3.09 -4.02 1.12
C LEU A 240 2.91 -2.53 1.45
N HIS A 241 1.67 -2.11 1.74
CA HIS A 241 1.35 -0.76 2.17
C HIS A 241 2.15 -0.28 3.38
N ILE A 242 2.61 -1.16 4.29
CA ILE A 242 3.40 -0.74 5.46
C ILE A 242 4.72 -0.08 5.04
N LEU A 243 5.23 -0.41 3.85
CA LEU A 243 6.43 0.17 3.27
C LEU A 243 6.09 1.34 2.36
N LEU A 244 5.16 1.13 1.42
CA LEU A 244 4.90 2.09 0.35
C LEU A 244 4.00 3.26 0.76
N ALA A 245 3.27 3.17 1.89
CA ALA A 245 2.43 4.28 2.35
C ALA A 245 3.24 5.57 2.61
N PHE A 246 4.47 5.47 3.10
CA PHE A 246 5.34 6.62 3.35
C PHE A 246 5.71 7.38 2.06
N PRO A 247 6.40 6.76 1.06
CA PRO A 247 6.71 7.44 -0.18
C PRO A 247 5.45 7.85 -0.96
N ASN A 248 4.37 7.05 -0.91
CA ASN A 248 3.12 7.39 -1.59
C ASN A 248 2.49 8.67 -1.05
N VAL A 249 2.37 8.80 0.28
CA VAL A 249 1.81 10.02 0.89
C VAL A 249 2.71 11.22 0.62
N TYR A 250 4.04 11.06 0.64
CA TYR A 250 4.97 12.13 0.29
C TYR A 250 4.76 12.64 -1.14
N LEU A 251 4.60 11.72 -2.10
CA LEU A 251 4.40 12.03 -3.53
C LEU A 251 2.97 12.43 -3.90
N SER A 252 2.02 12.29 -2.96
CA SER A 252 0.61 12.65 -3.21
C SER A 252 0.43 14.14 -3.56
N LYS A 253 -0.61 14.47 -4.34
CA LYS A 253 -0.90 15.84 -4.78
C LYS A 253 -1.06 16.80 -3.58
N LEU A 254 -0.44 17.98 -3.67
CA LEU A 254 -0.63 19.09 -2.71
C LEU A 254 -1.74 20.06 -3.14
N THR A 255 -2.17 19.99 -4.41
CA THR A 255 -3.23 20.83 -4.95
C THR A 255 -4.57 20.55 -4.30
N VAL A 256 -5.47 21.55 -4.37
CA VAL A 256 -6.86 21.41 -3.93
C VAL A 256 -7.50 20.20 -4.63
N GLN A 257 -8.25 19.43 -3.84
CA GLN A 257 -9.02 18.30 -4.35
C GLN A 257 -10.03 18.80 -5.38
N GLY A 258 -10.00 18.21 -6.57
CA GLY A 258 -10.91 18.51 -7.68
C GLY A 258 -10.23 19.30 -8.79
N LYS A 259 -9.02 19.84 -8.53
CA LYS A 259 -8.20 20.43 -9.60
C LYS A 259 -7.81 19.33 -10.59
N MET A 260 -8.29 19.46 -11.82
CA MET A 260 -7.84 18.69 -12.97
C MET A 260 -6.60 19.37 -13.56
N ASP A 261 -5.67 18.56 -14.02
CA ASP A 261 -4.54 18.99 -14.82
C ASP A 261 -4.97 19.29 -16.26
N ASN A 262 -4.18 20.10 -16.95
CA ASN A 262 -4.29 20.28 -18.39
C ASN A 262 -3.19 19.43 -19.04
N LEU A 263 -3.44 18.96 -20.25
CA LEU A 263 -2.39 18.33 -21.05
C LEU A 263 -1.42 19.41 -21.51
N GLU A 264 -0.16 19.26 -21.16
CA GLU A 264 0.88 20.25 -21.43
C GLU A 264 1.12 20.43 -22.92
N SER A 265 1.11 19.34 -23.69
CA SER A 265 1.19 19.35 -25.15
C SER A 265 0.08 20.20 -25.78
N VAL A 266 -1.17 19.95 -25.38
CA VAL A 266 -2.34 20.70 -25.85
C VAL A 266 -2.29 22.16 -25.40
N ARG A 267 -1.87 22.42 -24.14
CA ARG A 267 -1.73 23.78 -23.61
C ARG A 267 -0.73 24.59 -24.42
N LYS A 268 0.44 24.02 -24.71
CA LYS A 268 1.49 24.67 -25.50
C LYS A 268 1.00 25.01 -26.90
N GLU A 269 0.28 24.09 -27.54
CA GLU A 269 -0.32 24.32 -28.87
C GLU A 269 -1.36 25.46 -28.83
N VAL A 270 -2.26 25.45 -27.85
CA VAL A 270 -3.27 26.51 -27.70
C VAL A 270 -2.61 27.86 -27.38
N GLU A 271 -1.57 27.88 -26.53
CA GLU A 271 -0.80 29.09 -26.23
C GLU A 271 -0.11 29.64 -27.48
N LEU A 272 0.42 28.77 -28.34
CA LEU A 272 1.02 29.14 -29.63
C LEU A 272 -0.04 29.73 -30.58
N MET A 273 -1.22 29.11 -30.69
CA MET A 273 -2.33 29.62 -31.51
C MET A 273 -2.88 30.97 -31.02
N MET A 274 -2.73 31.26 -29.72
CA MET A 274 -3.21 32.49 -29.10
C MET A 274 -2.16 33.60 -29.07
N ASP A 275 -0.89 33.31 -29.37
CA ASP A 275 0.16 34.33 -29.44
C ASP A 275 0.11 35.06 -30.80
N PRO A 276 -0.28 36.34 -30.85
CA PRO A 276 -0.33 37.10 -32.09
C PRO A 276 1.05 37.34 -32.73
N ASN A 277 2.15 37.02 -32.03
CA ASN A 277 3.52 37.12 -32.52
C ASN A 277 4.15 35.76 -32.86
N ALA A 278 3.43 34.66 -32.63
CA ALA A 278 3.92 33.35 -33.04
C ALA A 278 3.87 33.24 -34.57
N ASP A 279 4.98 32.82 -35.17
CA ASP A 279 5.02 32.47 -36.60
C ASP A 279 4.61 30.99 -36.75
N PRO A 280 3.40 30.68 -37.25
CA PRO A 280 2.91 29.31 -37.40
C PRO A 280 3.67 28.52 -38.48
N PHE A 281 4.55 29.18 -39.24
CA PHE A 281 5.35 28.59 -40.31
C PHE A 281 6.85 28.58 -39.99
N ALA A 282 7.23 28.93 -38.76
CA ALA A 282 8.61 28.78 -38.31
C ALA A 282 9.00 27.30 -38.40
N ALA A 283 9.92 26.98 -39.31
CA ALA A 283 10.47 25.64 -39.40
C ALA A 283 11.12 25.27 -38.06
N PRO A 284 10.96 24.02 -37.57
CA PRO A 284 11.67 23.53 -36.40
C PRO A 284 13.16 23.82 -36.55
N ALA A 285 13.83 24.19 -35.46
CA ALA A 285 15.26 24.44 -35.52
C ALA A 285 15.97 23.17 -36.01
N GLU A 286 16.92 23.31 -36.95
CA GLU A 286 17.66 22.15 -37.48
C GLU A 286 18.28 21.33 -36.33
N GLY A 287 17.78 20.12 -36.12
CA GLY A 287 18.22 19.21 -35.05
C GLY A 287 17.19 18.96 -33.94
N GLU A 288 16.02 19.59 -33.97
CA GLU A 288 14.88 19.20 -33.12
C GLU A 288 14.21 17.96 -33.73
N ASP A 289 14.48 16.79 -33.16
CA ASP A 289 13.70 15.57 -33.42
C ASP A 289 12.30 15.82 -32.85
N GLU A 290 11.33 16.14 -33.72
CA GLU A 290 9.90 16.08 -33.39
C GLU A 290 9.59 14.62 -33.11
N GLY A 291 9.91 14.15 -31.90
CA GLY A 291 9.66 12.79 -31.46
C GLY A 291 8.21 12.38 -31.72
N GLU A 292 7.93 11.06 -31.74
CA GLU A 292 6.59 10.56 -32.02
C GLU A 292 5.53 11.32 -31.17
N PRO A 293 4.40 11.74 -31.79
CA PRO A 293 3.36 12.47 -31.08
C PRO A 293 2.96 11.70 -29.82
N GLU A 294 3.08 12.35 -28.66
CA GLU A 294 2.67 11.73 -27.42
C GLU A 294 1.17 11.42 -27.47
N LYS A 295 0.82 10.15 -27.21
CA LYS A 295 -0.57 9.74 -27.04
C LYS A 295 -1.27 10.59 -25.98
N PHE A 296 -2.49 11.04 -26.29
CA PHE A 296 -3.34 11.73 -25.35
C PHE A 296 -3.98 10.77 -24.35
N GLY A 297 -3.72 11.00 -23.05
CA GLY A 297 -4.28 10.17 -21.99
C GLY A 297 -3.60 8.80 -21.86
N ALA A 298 -4.34 7.80 -21.38
CA ALA A 298 -3.81 6.47 -21.10
C ALA A 298 -4.70 5.32 -21.59
N SER A 299 -4.09 4.37 -22.30
CA SER A 299 -4.71 3.12 -22.73
C SER A 299 -4.17 1.90 -21.97
N ASP A 300 -2.90 1.94 -21.57
CA ASP A 300 -2.24 0.92 -20.77
C ASP A 300 -1.29 1.55 -19.73
N ILE A 301 -0.65 0.73 -18.91
CA ILE A 301 0.16 1.16 -17.77
C ILE A 301 1.38 2.03 -18.13
N PHE A 302 1.91 1.91 -19.35
CA PHE A 302 3.04 2.70 -19.84
C PHE A 302 2.66 4.18 -20.06
N ASP A 303 1.38 4.44 -20.32
CA ASP A 303 0.86 5.79 -20.52
C ASP A 303 0.61 6.51 -19.19
N LEU A 304 0.46 5.75 -18.09
CA LEU A 304 0.29 6.28 -16.74
C LEU A 304 1.63 6.78 -16.19
N ASN A 305 1.58 7.74 -15.27
CA ASN A 305 2.77 8.23 -14.59
C ASN A 305 3.21 7.33 -13.42
N GLN A 306 4.48 7.46 -13.02
CA GLN A 306 5.08 6.65 -11.95
C GLN A 306 4.31 6.76 -10.60
N VAL A 307 3.71 7.91 -10.29
CA VAL A 307 2.94 8.08 -9.04
C VAL A 307 1.61 7.32 -9.11
N GLN A 308 0.99 7.20 -10.29
CA GLN A 308 -0.20 6.36 -10.49
C GLN A 308 0.12 4.88 -10.32
N LEU A 309 1.26 4.41 -10.83
CA LEU A 309 1.68 3.01 -10.65
C LEU A 309 2.05 2.73 -9.18
N LEU A 310 2.75 3.66 -8.51
CA LEU A 310 3.04 3.56 -7.07
C LEU A 310 1.74 3.50 -6.24
N ASN A 311 0.76 4.33 -6.58
CA ASN A 311 -0.55 4.35 -5.95
C ASN A 311 -1.25 2.97 -6.05
N ALA A 312 -1.12 2.28 -7.18
CA ALA A 312 -1.68 0.95 -7.39
C ALA A 312 -1.05 -0.10 -6.45
N TYR A 313 0.28 -0.16 -6.38
CA TYR A 313 1.01 -1.03 -5.44
C TYR A 313 0.74 -0.70 -3.97
N THR A 314 0.46 0.56 -3.66
CA THR A 314 0.21 1.02 -2.28
C THR A 314 -1.23 0.75 -1.82
N CYS A 315 -2.13 0.34 -2.73
CA CYS A 315 -3.54 0.13 -2.41
C CYS A 315 -3.73 -0.95 -1.33
N THR A 316 -4.35 -0.56 -0.22
CA THR A 316 -4.66 -1.48 0.91
C THR A 316 -5.92 -2.32 0.68
N GLU A 317 -6.62 -2.11 -0.44
CA GLU A 317 -7.90 -2.74 -0.76
C GLU A 317 -8.99 -2.55 0.32
N CYS A 318 -8.84 -1.54 1.19
CA CYS A 318 -9.72 -1.32 2.35
C CYS A 318 -11.17 -0.97 1.98
N GLY A 319 -11.39 -0.52 0.73
CA GLY A 319 -12.71 -0.22 0.17
C GLY A 319 -13.34 1.07 0.69
N ARG A 320 -12.58 1.96 1.35
CA ARG A 320 -13.10 3.29 1.76
C ARG A 320 -13.52 4.13 0.54
N CYS A 321 -12.70 4.14 -0.49
CA CYS A 321 -13.00 4.84 -1.75
C CYS A 321 -14.26 4.29 -2.44
N THR A 322 -14.48 2.97 -2.42
CA THR A 322 -15.69 2.33 -2.93
C THR A 322 -16.92 2.67 -2.10
N SER A 323 -16.80 2.64 -0.77
CA SER A 323 -17.95 2.93 0.11
C SER A 323 -18.43 4.38 0.05
N GLU A 324 -17.54 5.33 -0.28
CA GLU A 324 -17.88 6.75 -0.41
C GLU A 324 -18.16 7.17 -1.87
N CYS A 325 -18.11 6.24 -2.84
CA CYS A 325 -18.34 6.54 -4.24
C CYS A 325 -19.86 6.60 -4.55
N PRO A 326 -20.42 7.75 -4.98
CA PRO A 326 -21.85 7.87 -5.27
C PRO A 326 -22.32 6.95 -6.40
N ALA A 327 -21.46 6.74 -7.41
CA ALA A 327 -21.74 5.82 -8.52
C ALA A 327 -21.85 4.37 -8.03
N ASN A 328 -20.96 3.95 -7.13
CA ASN A 328 -21.00 2.59 -6.57
C ASN A 328 -22.23 2.38 -5.69
N GLN A 329 -22.57 3.38 -4.86
CA GLN A 329 -23.73 3.33 -3.96
C GLN A 329 -25.06 3.20 -4.71
N THR A 330 -25.13 3.74 -5.93
CA THR A 330 -26.31 3.65 -6.82
C THR A 330 -26.35 2.38 -7.67
N GLY A 331 -25.40 1.46 -7.48
CA GLY A 331 -25.36 0.16 -8.18
C GLY A 331 -24.65 0.18 -9.53
N LYS A 332 -24.00 1.28 -9.92
CA LYS A 332 -23.16 1.30 -11.13
C LYS A 332 -21.91 0.44 -10.93
N LYS A 333 -21.30 -0.03 -12.03
CA LYS A 333 -20.14 -0.94 -11.99
C LYS A 333 -18.88 -0.33 -11.38
N LEU A 334 -18.73 0.99 -11.41
CA LEU A 334 -17.53 1.68 -10.91
C LEU A 334 -17.24 1.34 -9.44
N SER A 335 -16.04 0.80 -9.20
CA SER A 335 -15.42 0.72 -7.87
C SER A 335 -14.03 1.36 -7.96
N PRO A 336 -13.78 2.53 -7.35
CA PRO A 336 -12.46 3.17 -7.38
C PRO A 336 -11.35 2.29 -6.80
N ARG A 337 -11.69 1.35 -5.91
CA ARG A 337 -10.74 0.33 -5.45
C ARG A 337 -10.37 -0.63 -6.58
N LYS A 338 -11.35 -1.09 -7.35
CA LYS A 338 -11.12 -2.02 -8.48
C LYS A 338 -10.18 -1.39 -9.50
N ILE A 339 -10.35 -0.11 -9.83
CA ILE A 339 -9.41 0.64 -10.70
C ILE A 339 -7.95 0.48 -10.26
N MET A 340 -7.66 0.61 -8.96
CA MET A 340 -6.29 0.46 -8.44
C MET A 340 -5.82 -1.00 -8.43
N MET A 341 -6.71 -1.94 -8.14
CA MET A 341 -6.39 -3.37 -8.17
C MET A 341 -6.07 -3.83 -9.59
N ASP A 342 -6.93 -3.51 -10.54
CA ASP A 342 -6.75 -3.82 -11.97
C ASP A 342 -5.47 -3.18 -12.53
N THR A 343 -5.18 -1.94 -12.14
CA THR A 343 -3.92 -1.28 -12.52
C THR A 343 -2.73 -2.04 -11.95
N ARG A 344 -2.74 -2.41 -10.67
CA ARG A 344 -1.66 -3.18 -10.05
C ARG A 344 -1.50 -4.53 -10.75
N ASP A 345 -2.58 -5.26 -10.95
CA ASP A 345 -2.57 -6.60 -11.54
C ASP A 345 -2.00 -6.55 -12.97
N ARG A 346 -2.35 -5.53 -13.78
CA ARG A 346 -1.74 -5.30 -15.09
C ARG A 346 -0.25 -4.98 -14.99
N VAL A 347 0.17 -4.13 -14.05
CA VAL A 347 1.60 -3.80 -13.85
C VAL A 347 2.40 -5.03 -13.40
N GLU A 348 1.84 -5.88 -12.56
CA GLU A 348 2.47 -7.13 -12.12
C GLU A 348 2.59 -8.12 -13.27
N GLU A 349 1.56 -8.27 -14.11
CA GLU A 349 1.59 -9.14 -15.29
C GLU A 349 2.68 -8.71 -16.28
N VAL A 350 2.76 -7.42 -16.60
CA VAL A 350 3.86 -6.85 -17.40
C VAL A 350 5.22 -7.10 -16.74
N GLY A 351 5.29 -6.92 -15.42
CA GLY A 351 6.50 -7.17 -14.64
C GLY A 351 6.99 -8.61 -14.74
N GLU A 352 6.08 -9.59 -14.75
CA GLU A 352 6.39 -11.01 -14.91
C GLU A 352 6.84 -11.35 -16.33
N ILE A 353 6.25 -10.73 -17.36
CA ILE A 353 6.72 -10.86 -18.74
C ILE A 353 8.18 -10.38 -18.84
N ILE A 354 8.49 -9.21 -18.29
CA ILE A 354 9.86 -8.66 -18.27
C ILE A 354 10.80 -9.57 -17.47
N ASN A 355 10.35 -10.14 -16.35
CA ASN A 355 11.16 -11.06 -15.56
C ASN A 355 11.55 -12.31 -16.35
N LYS A 356 10.66 -12.80 -17.21
CA LYS A 356 10.87 -14.02 -18.01
C LYS A 356 11.67 -13.75 -19.29
N ASN A 357 11.37 -12.67 -19.99
CA ASN A 357 11.89 -12.40 -21.34
C ASN A 357 12.99 -11.32 -21.37
N GLY A 358 13.26 -10.65 -20.25
CA GLY A 358 14.23 -9.56 -20.13
C GLY A 358 13.75 -8.21 -20.68
N LYS A 359 12.67 -8.20 -21.44
CA LYS A 359 11.99 -7.02 -21.99
C LYS A 359 10.48 -7.24 -22.00
N PHE A 360 9.72 -6.16 -22.15
CA PHE A 360 8.29 -6.27 -22.38
C PHE A 360 8.06 -6.84 -23.79
N GLU A 361 7.17 -7.82 -23.88
CA GLU A 361 6.64 -8.36 -25.12
C GLU A 361 5.12 -8.26 -25.05
N ASP A 362 4.51 -7.74 -26.11
CA ASP A 362 3.07 -7.51 -26.16
C ASP A 362 2.31 -8.83 -26.00
N ASP A 363 1.45 -8.89 -24.98
CA ASP A 363 0.59 -10.01 -24.65
C ASP A 363 -0.83 -9.87 -25.22
N GLY A 364 -1.07 -8.82 -26.01
CA GLY A 364 -2.36 -8.50 -26.62
C GLY A 364 -3.37 -7.92 -25.64
N LYS A 365 -2.95 -7.60 -24.41
CA LYS A 365 -3.82 -7.05 -23.36
C LYS A 365 -3.50 -5.58 -23.09
N LYS A 366 -4.50 -4.83 -22.67
CA LYS A 366 -4.36 -3.43 -22.24
C LYS A 366 -5.12 -3.19 -20.95
N LEU A 367 -4.70 -2.20 -20.17
CA LEU A 367 -5.46 -1.79 -18.98
C LEU A 367 -6.92 -1.41 -19.32
N LEU A 368 -7.11 -0.68 -20.43
CA LEU A 368 -8.42 -0.35 -20.98
C LEU A 368 -9.05 -1.58 -21.65
N ASP A 369 -10.36 -1.77 -21.42
CA ASP A 369 -11.22 -2.82 -21.97
C ASP A 369 -10.95 -4.25 -21.45
N ASP A 370 -9.71 -4.68 -21.22
CA ASP A 370 -9.44 -6.02 -20.65
C ASP A 370 -9.60 -6.07 -19.13
N TYR A 371 -9.21 -5.00 -18.42
CA TYR A 371 -9.30 -4.93 -16.95
C TYR A 371 -10.32 -3.87 -16.50
N ILE A 372 -10.19 -2.65 -17.03
CA ILE A 372 -11.05 -1.51 -16.71
C ILE A 372 -12.02 -1.24 -17.87
N LEU A 373 -13.31 -1.40 -17.60
CA LEU A 373 -14.35 -1.25 -18.62
C LEU A 373 -14.71 0.22 -18.86
N ARG A 374 -15.06 0.57 -20.11
CA ARG A 374 -15.60 1.90 -20.46
C ARG A 374 -16.78 2.33 -19.59
N GLU A 375 -17.68 1.41 -19.24
CA GLU A 375 -18.82 1.69 -18.35
C GLU A 375 -18.37 2.13 -16.95
N GLU A 376 -17.30 1.54 -16.42
CA GLU A 376 -16.73 1.93 -15.13
C GLU A 376 -16.13 3.34 -15.22
N LEU A 377 -15.41 3.62 -16.31
CA LEU A 377 -14.85 4.94 -16.57
C LEU A 377 -15.95 6.00 -16.66
N TRP A 378 -16.97 5.82 -17.48
CA TRP A 378 -18.04 6.79 -17.70
C TRP A 378 -19.03 6.92 -16.53
N ALA A 379 -19.10 5.92 -15.63
CA ALA A 379 -19.88 6.03 -14.40
C ALA A 379 -19.31 7.05 -13.39
N CYS A 380 -18.03 7.41 -13.50
CA CYS A 380 -17.38 8.36 -12.59
C CYS A 380 -17.96 9.78 -12.74
N THR A 381 -18.37 10.40 -11.64
CA THR A 381 -18.89 11.78 -11.64
C THR A 381 -17.80 12.83 -11.39
N THR A 382 -16.53 12.43 -11.31
CA THR A 382 -15.38 13.30 -11.01
C THR A 382 -15.49 14.10 -9.69
N CYS A 383 -16.35 13.66 -8.75
CA CYS A 383 -16.62 14.33 -7.47
C CYS A 383 -15.49 14.23 -6.43
N ASN A 384 -14.44 13.45 -6.70
CA ASN A 384 -13.24 13.31 -5.87
C ASN A 384 -13.40 12.66 -4.47
N ALA A 385 -14.58 12.15 -4.13
CA ALA A 385 -14.83 11.47 -2.85
C ALA A 385 -13.85 10.31 -2.55
N CYS A 386 -13.44 9.57 -3.59
CA CYS A 386 -12.51 8.45 -3.45
C CYS A 386 -11.12 8.87 -2.94
N VAL A 387 -10.61 10.00 -3.41
CA VAL A 387 -9.28 10.54 -3.05
C VAL A 387 -9.31 11.15 -1.66
N GLU A 388 -10.41 11.81 -1.29
CA GLU A 388 -10.59 12.35 0.06
C GLU A 388 -10.65 11.25 1.11
N ALA A 389 -11.41 10.18 0.82
CA ALA A 389 -11.64 9.06 1.72
C ALA A 389 -10.41 8.15 1.90
N CYS A 390 -9.45 8.22 0.97
CA CYS A 390 -8.28 7.36 0.99
C CYS A 390 -7.38 7.62 2.22
N PRO A 391 -7.04 6.59 3.02
CA PRO A 391 -6.26 6.79 4.23
C PRO A 391 -4.78 7.10 3.97
N ILE A 392 -4.28 6.75 2.79
CA ILE A 392 -2.87 6.84 2.39
C ILE A 392 -2.68 7.70 1.13
N GLY A 393 -3.66 8.55 0.81
CA GLY A 393 -3.51 9.61 -0.20
C GLY A 393 -3.46 9.14 -1.65
N ILE A 394 -3.98 7.96 -1.97
CA ILE A 394 -4.09 7.44 -3.33
C ILE A 394 -5.13 8.20 -4.15
N ASP A 395 -4.84 8.40 -5.45
CA ASP A 395 -5.69 9.13 -6.41
C ASP A 395 -6.18 8.23 -7.58
N PRO A 396 -7.25 7.42 -7.40
CA PRO A 396 -7.82 6.64 -8.49
C PRO A 396 -8.48 7.50 -9.59
N LEU A 397 -8.86 8.73 -9.24
CA LEU A 397 -9.52 9.64 -10.19
C LEU A 397 -8.55 10.04 -11.31
N SER A 398 -7.27 10.23 -10.99
CA SER A 398 -6.25 10.55 -12.00
C SER A 398 -6.19 9.52 -13.14
N ILE A 399 -6.18 8.21 -12.83
CA ILE A 399 -6.17 7.14 -13.83
C ILE A 399 -7.45 7.18 -14.67
N ILE A 400 -8.62 7.36 -14.05
CA ILE A 400 -9.90 7.47 -14.77
C ILE A 400 -9.89 8.66 -15.74
N LEU A 401 -9.34 9.80 -15.34
CA LEU A 401 -9.26 10.99 -16.19
C LEU A 401 -8.35 10.74 -17.40
N ASP A 402 -7.18 10.14 -17.20
CA ASP A 402 -6.27 9.84 -18.31
C ASP A 402 -6.87 8.82 -19.29
N MET A 403 -7.59 7.82 -18.78
CA MET A 403 -8.28 6.87 -19.67
C MET A 403 -9.47 7.50 -20.41
N ARG A 404 -10.19 8.43 -19.79
CA ARG A 404 -11.22 9.21 -20.48
C ARG A 404 -10.63 10.13 -21.55
N ARG A 405 -9.48 10.75 -21.28
CA ARG A 405 -8.74 11.56 -22.26
C ARG A 405 -8.42 10.71 -23.50
N TYR A 406 -7.89 9.51 -23.30
CA TYR A 406 -7.62 8.57 -24.38
C TYR A 406 -8.87 8.24 -25.20
N LEU A 407 -9.95 7.84 -24.53
CA LEU A 407 -11.21 7.52 -25.21
C LEU A 407 -11.75 8.69 -26.05
N VAL A 408 -11.61 9.93 -25.58
CA VAL A 408 -12.14 11.11 -26.28
C VAL A 408 -11.22 11.54 -27.42
N MET A 409 -9.92 11.71 -27.18
CA MET A 409 -9.02 12.36 -28.13
C MET A 409 -8.33 11.41 -29.10
N GLU A 410 -8.18 10.13 -28.73
CA GLU A 410 -7.53 9.13 -29.59
C GLU A 410 -8.56 8.21 -30.27
N GLU A 411 -9.59 7.77 -29.55
CA GLU A 411 -10.59 6.84 -30.10
C GLU A 411 -11.87 7.52 -30.61
N SER A 412 -12.06 8.82 -30.36
CA SER A 412 -13.34 9.51 -30.64
C SER A 412 -14.57 8.80 -30.03
N ALA A 413 -14.38 8.11 -28.91
CA ALA A 413 -15.36 7.23 -28.26
C ALA A 413 -16.04 7.88 -27.04
N ALA A 414 -16.30 9.19 -27.12
CA ALA A 414 -17.08 9.90 -26.11
C ALA A 414 -18.54 9.39 -26.10
N PRO A 415 -19.22 9.30 -24.94
CA PRO A 415 -20.66 9.10 -24.87
C PRO A 415 -21.40 10.13 -25.72
N ASN A 416 -22.46 9.72 -26.41
CA ASN A 416 -23.15 10.55 -27.40
C ASN A 416 -23.61 11.90 -26.82
N GLU A 417 -24.11 11.90 -25.58
CA GLU A 417 -24.53 13.13 -24.89
C GLU A 417 -23.36 14.10 -24.67
N LEU A 418 -22.16 13.57 -24.36
CA LEU A 418 -20.95 14.36 -24.22
C LEU A 418 -20.43 14.83 -25.57
N ALA A 419 -20.46 13.98 -26.61
CA ALA A 419 -20.07 14.36 -27.96
C ALA A 419 -20.91 15.53 -28.48
N ILE A 420 -22.25 15.45 -28.33
CA ILE A 420 -23.17 16.54 -28.69
C ILE A 420 -22.83 17.82 -27.92
N ALA A 421 -22.59 17.72 -26.61
CA ALA A 421 -22.24 18.88 -25.80
C ALA A 421 -20.91 19.52 -26.24
N MET A 422 -19.88 18.71 -26.54
CA MET A 422 -18.60 19.21 -27.04
C MET A 422 -18.74 19.90 -28.39
N THR A 423 -19.47 19.29 -29.34
CA THR A 423 -19.76 19.89 -30.64
C THR A 423 -20.56 21.20 -30.51
N ASN A 424 -21.51 21.29 -29.58
CA ASN A 424 -22.22 22.53 -29.33
C ASN A 424 -21.30 23.62 -28.74
N ILE A 425 -20.38 23.25 -27.84
CA ILE A 425 -19.40 24.20 -27.27
C ILE A 425 -18.49 24.73 -28.37
N GLU A 426 -17.99 23.85 -29.23
CA GLU A 426 -17.12 24.21 -30.34
C GLU A 426 -17.80 25.17 -31.32
N ASN A 427 -19.04 24.88 -31.72
CA ASN A 427 -19.75 25.67 -32.74
C ASN A 427 -20.42 26.94 -32.18
N ASN A 428 -21.03 26.86 -30.99
CA ASN A 428 -21.91 27.90 -30.45
C ASN A 428 -21.36 28.59 -29.21
N GLY A 429 -20.29 28.07 -28.60
CA GLY A 429 -19.76 28.56 -27.33
C GLY A 429 -20.67 28.27 -26.12
N ALA A 430 -21.57 27.28 -26.22
CA ALA A 430 -22.46 26.83 -25.16
C ALA A 430 -22.71 25.31 -25.29
N PRO A 431 -22.94 24.57 -24.18
CA PRO A 431 -23.19 23.11 -24.23
C PRO A 431 -24.53 22.74 -24.87
N TRP A 432 -25.43 23.69 -25.01
CA TRP A 432 -26.74 23.52 -25.62
C TRP A 432 -26.77 24.11 -27.04
N PRO A 433 -27.69 23.65 -27.90
CA PRO A 433 -27.81 24.10 -29.29
C PRO A 433 -28.49 25.48 -29.37
N TYR A 434 -27.94 26.49 -28.70
CA TYR A 434 -28.38 27.87 -28.82
C TYR A 434 -27.72 28.55 -30.02
N ASN A 435 -28.41 29.55 -30.58
CA ASN A 435 -27.74 30.49 -31.48
C ASN A 435 -26.61 31.20 -30.71
N GLN A 436 -25.48 31.45 -31.35
CA GLN A 436 -24.33 32.12 -30.74
C GLN A 436 -24.69 33.50 -30.13
N MET A 437 -25.66 34.22 -30.70
CA MET A 437 -26.16 35.49 -30.14
C MET A 437 -26.93 35.30 -28.82
N ASP A 438 -27.57 34.14 -28.66
CA ASP A 438 -28.42 33.79 -27.51
C ASP A 438 -27.66 32.99 -26.44
N ARG A 439 -26.38 32.69 -26.66
CA ARG A 439 -25.56 31.81 -25.81
C ARG A 439 -25.45 32.21 -24.34
N LEU A 440 -25.81 33.44 -23.98
CA LEU A 440 -25.82 33.95 -22.60
C LEU A 440 -27.21 34.01 -21.96
N ASN A 441 -28.27 33.62 -22.67
CA ASN A 441 -29.63 33.71 -22.14
C ASN A 441 -29.84 32.78 -20.93
N TRP A 442 -29.20 31.60 -20.92
CA TRP A 442 -29.23 30.69 -19.77
C TRP A 442 -28.64 31.31 -18.49
N ALA A 443 -27.70 32.24 -18.59
CA ALA A 443 -27.12 32.93 -17.44
C ALA A 443 -28.05 34.03 -16.88
N LYS A 444 -29.10 34.40 -17.62
CA LYS A 444 -30.10 35.39 -17.22
C LYS A 444 -31.36 34.74 -16.63
N GLU A 445 -31.59 33.45 -16.89
CA GLU A 445 -32.63 32.66 -16.25
C GLU A 445 -32.22 32.36 -14.81
N LYS A 446 -32.88 33.04 -13.85
CA LYS A 446 -32.71 32.82 -12.41
C LYS A 446 -33.71 31.79 -11.89
#